data_AF-A0A353U0Q4-F1
#
_entry.id   AF-A0A353U0Q4-F1
#
_cell.length_a   1.000
_cell.length_b   1.000
_cell.length_c   1.000
_cell.angle_alpha   90.00
_cell.angle_beta   90.00
_cell.angle_gamma   90.00
#
_symmetry.space_group_name_H-M   'P 1'
#
loop_
_entity.id
_entity.type
_entity.pdbx_description
1 polymer ?
#
loop_
_entity_poly.entity_id
_entity_poly.type
_entity_poly.pdbx_seq_one_letter_code
_entity_poly.pdbx_strand_id
1 'polypeptide(L)'
;MADGKDYILTLAEKLLEQESSKEVRDIKLEIMKRVARESDIKPSRIPAPLNITEIGGYFNLMMKLKQEEMLRQTLTSILGLPVQTPIE
;
A
#
# COMPACT_ATOMS: atom_id res chain seq x y z
N MET A 1 -17.97 -36.53 31.67
CA MET A 1 -17.03 -35.57 31.06
C MET A 1 -17.14 -35.69 29.54
N ALA A 2 -18.19 -35.13 28.93
CA ALA A 2 -18.41 -35.17 27.46
C ALA A 2 -18.78 -33.79 26.87
N ASP A 3 -18.96 -32.78 27.71
CA ASP A 3 -19.62 -31.50 27.38
C ASP A 3 -18.68 -30.43 26.79
N GLY A 4 -17.38 -30.48 27.13
CA GLY A 4 -16.42 -29.44 26.72
C GLY A 4 -16.00 -29.50 25.25
N LYS A 5 -16.11 -30.66 24.59
CA LYS A 5 -15.70 -30.83 23.19
C LYS A 5 -16.78 -30.36 22.22
N ASP A 6 -18.05 -30.64 22.55
CA ASP A 6 -19.21 -30.16 21.80
C ASP A 6 -19.35 -28.63 21.87
N TYR A 7 -19.01 -28.02 23.01
CA TYR A 7 -19.03 -26.56 23.16
C TYR A 7 -17.99 -25.85 22.27
N ILE A 8 -16.78 -26.43 22.12
CA ILE A 8 -15.75 -25.87 21.25
C ILE A 8 -16.13 -26.00 19.78
N LEU A 9 -16.73 -27.13 19.39
CA LEU A 9 -17.24 -27.33 18.02
C LEU A 9 -18.35 -26.35 17.68
N THR A 10 -19.33 -26.15 18.58
CA THR A 10 -20.42 -25.17 18.36
C THR A 10 -19.93 -23.72 18.38
N LEU A 11 -18.92 -23.39 19.20
CA LEU A 11 -18.29 -22.07 19.17
C LEU A 11 -17.56 -21.84 17.84
N ALA A 12 -16.83 -22.84 17.34
CA ALA A 12 -16.13 -22.77 16.07
C ALA A 12 -17.09 -22.61 14.89
N GLU A 13 -18.21 -23.34 14.88
CA GLU A 13 -19.27 -23.19 13.88
C GLU A 13 -19.84 -21.77 13.87
N LYS A 14 -20.19 -21.20 15.04
CA LYS A 14 -20.68 -19.83 15.13
C LYS A 14 -19.68 -18.79 14.64
N LEU A 15 -18.39 -19.00 14.90
CA LEU A 15 -17.31 -18.12 14.43
C LEU A 15 -17.17 -18.18 12.91
N LEU A 16 -17.26 -19.38 12.33
CA LEU A 16 -17.24 -19.61 10.88
C LEU A 16 -18.48 -19.04 10.19
N GLU A 17 -19.67 -19.18 10.78
CA GLU A 17 -20.89 -18.56 10.28
C GLU A 17 -20.79 -17.03 10.29
N GLN A 18 -20.26 -16.46 11.38
CA GLN A 18 -20.04 -15.02 11.50
C GLN A 18 -19.03 -14.51 10.45
N GLU A 19 -17.94 -15.23 10.17
CA GLU A 19 -17.00 -14.84 9.12
C GLU A 19 -17.55 -15.06 7.69
N SER A 20 -18.42 -16.06 7.50
CA SER A 20 -18.98 -16.38 6.18
C SER A 20 -20.20 -15.54 5.80
N SER A 21 -20.80 -14.85 6.77
CA SER A 21 -21.98 -14.01 6.54
C SER A 21 -21.72 -12.97 5.45
N LYS A 22 -22.69 -12.83 4.55
CA LYS A 22 -22.61 -11.94 3.39
C LYS A 22 -22.38 -10.48 3.80
N GLU A 23 -23.00 -10.05 4.89
CA GLU A 23 -22.87 -8.69 5.44
C GLU A 23 -21.42 -8.38 5.88
N VAL A 24 -20.75 -9.34 6.52
CA VAL A 24 -19.37 -9.18 6.98
C VAL A 24 -18.40 -9.13 5.79
N ARG A 25 -18.67 -9.92 4.74
CA ARG A 25 -17.92 -9.86 3.49
C ARG A 25 -18.06 -8.52 2.79
N ASP A 26 -19.27 -7.97 2.73
CA ASP A 26 -19.53 -6.66 2.10
C ASP A 26 -18.84 -5.53 2.87
N ILE A 27 -18.90 -5.55 4.21
CA ILE A 27 -18.17 -4.59 5.06
C ILE A 27 -16.66 -4.71 4.84
N LYS A 28 -16.11 -5.94 4.79
CA LYS A 28 -14.68 -6.17 4.57
C LYS A 28 -14.25 -5.69 3.19
N LEU A 29 -15.07 -5.88 2.17
CA LEU A 29 -14.83 -5.37 0.83
C LEU A 29 -14.79 -3.84 0.82
N GLU A 30 -15.72 -3.18 1.53
CA GLU A 30 -15.76 -1.73 1.62
C GLU A 30 -14.55 -1.16 2.37
N ILE A 31 -14.13 -1.81 3.47
CA ILE A 31 -12.89 -1.49 4.17
C ILE A 31 -11.68 -1.69 3.26
N MET A 32 -11.60 -2.79 2.49
CA MET A 32 -10.50 -3.01 1.55
C MET A 32 -10.46 -1.96 0.44
N LYS A 33 -11.61 -1.54 -0.09
CA LYS A 33 -11.69 -0.43 -1.06
C LYS A 33 -11.23 0.89 -0.44
N ARG A 34 -11.62 1.16 0.80
CA ARG A 34 -11.22 2.35 1.55
C ARG A 34 -9.72 2.35 1.81
N VAL A 35 -9.18 1.23 2.28
CA VAL A 35 -7.73 1.04 2.45
C VAL A 35 -7.05 1.25 1.11
N ALA A 36 -7.47 0.61 0.02
CA ALA A 36 -6.85 0.82 -1.28
C ALA A 36 -6.90 2.29 -1.75
N ARG A 37 -7.97 3.02 -1.47
CA ARG A 37 -8.09 4.46 -1.80
C ARG A 37 -7.24 5.36 -0.91
N GLU A 38 -7.21 5.10 0.39
CA GLU A 38 -6.49 5.92 1.39
C GLU A 38 -5.01 5.52 1.50
N SER A 39 -4.66 4.27 1.17
CA SER A 39 -3.30 3.72 1.12
C SER A 39 -2.63 3.91 -0.22
N ASP A 40 -3.33 4.44 -1.23
CA ASP A 40 -2.69 5.00 -2.44
C ASP A 40 -1.98 6.34 -2.15
N ILE A 41 -1.75 6.65 -0.86
CA ILE A 41 -0.56 7.38 -0.46
C ILE A 41 0.63 6.47 -0.76
N LYS A 42 1.01 6.38 -2.05
CA LYS A 42 2.39 6.04 -2.41
C LYS A 42 3.26 6.89 -1.50
N PRO A 43 4.21 6.31 -0.75
CA PRO A 43 5.12 7.11 0.04
C PRO A 43 5.74 8.13 -0.92
N SER A 44 5.39 9.41 -0.72
CA SER A 44 5.87 10.52 -1.55
C SER A 44 7.41 10.56 -1.54
N ARG A 45 8.03 9.94 -0.53
CA ARG A 45 9.47 9.81 -0.38
C ARG A 45 9.97 8.48 -0.93
N ILE A 46 10.97 8.59 -1.79
CA ILE A 46 11.86 7.47 -2.12
C ILE A 46 12.49 6.98 -0.80
N PRO A 47 12.60 5.66 -0.57
CA PRO A 47 13.28 5.12 0.61
C PRO A 47 14.68 5.71 0.74
N ALA A 48 15.18 5.82 1.97
CA ALA A 48 16.52 6.35 2.20
C ALA A 48 17.55 5.54 1.39
N PRO A 49 18.42 6.20 0.62
CA PRO A 49 19.44 5.49 -0.15
C PRO A 49 20.39 4.76 0.80
N LEU A 50 20.87 3.59 0.40
CA LEU A 50 21.89 2.84 1.12
C LEU A 50 23.26 3.51 0.99
N ASN A 51 23.50 4.24 -0.12
CA ASN A 51 24.74 4.96 -0.38
C ASN A 51 24.51 6.35 -1.00
N ILE A 52 25.34 7.34 -0.64
CA ILE A 52 25.27 8.71 -1.21
C ILE A 52 25.39 8.74 -2.74
N THR A 53 26.03 7.71 -3.33
CA THR A 53 26.22 7.57 -4.78
C THR A 53 25.00 7.05 -5.52
N GLU A 54 24.03 6.42 -4.84
CA GLU A 54 22.84 5.86 -5.50
C GLU A 54 21.97 6.97 -6.09
N ILE A 55 21.72 8.03 -5.33
CA ILE A 55 20.98 9.20 -5.81
C ILE A 55 21.69 9.84 -7.01
N GLY A 56 23.01 10.02 -6.93
CA GLY A 56 23.80 10.55 -8.04
C GLY A 56 23.79 9.63 -9.27
N GLY A 57 23.78 8.31 -9.07
CA GLY A 57 23.67 7.31 -10.13
C GLY A 57 22.34 7.37 -10.87
N TYR A 58 21.21 7.46 -10.15
CA TYR A 58 19.89 7.62 -10.75
C TYR A 58 19.77 8.94 -11.52
N PHE A 59 20.25 10.04 -10.94
CA PHE A 59 20.27 11.34 -11.62
C PHE A 59 21.06 11.27 -12.94
N ASN A 60 22.27 10.69 -12.90
CA ASN A 60 23.11 10.54 -14.09
C ASN A 60 22.47 9.63 -15.16
N LEU A 61 21.80 8.56 -14.73
CA LEU A 61 21.10 7.66 -15.64
C LEU A 61 19.94 8.36 -16.34
N MET A 62 19.09 9.07 -15.59
CA MET A 62 17.95 9.80 -16.13
C MET A 62 18.38 10.92 -17.07
N MET A 63 19.47 11.64 -16.75
CA MET A 63 20.08 12.62 -17.65
C MET A 63 20.58 11.97 -18.96
N LYS A 64 21.26 10.82 -18.89
CA LYS A 64 21.71 10.09 -20.10
C LYS A 64 20.55 9.63 -20.98
N LEU A 65 19.44 9.22 -20.38
CA LEU A 65 18.24 8.76 -21.09
C LEU A 65 17.32 9.90 -21.56
N LYS A 66 17.67 11.17 -21.29
CA LYS A 66 16.87 12.36 -21.62
C LYS A 66 15.42 12.28 -21.08
N GLN A 67 15.24 11.63 -19.94
CA GLN A 67 13.94 11.44 -19.29
C GLN A 67 13.68 12.59 -18.30
N GLU A 68 13.46 13.80 -18.82
CA GLU A 68 13.33 15.02 -18.02
C GLU A 68 12.15 14.99 -17.04
N GLU A 69 11.03 14.39 -17.44
CA GLU A 69 9.83 14.29 -16.59
C GLU A 69 10.07 13.35 -15.40
N MET A 70 10.70 12.21 -15.65
CA MET A 70 11.07 11.25 -14.60
C MET A 70 12.12 11.83 -13.64
N LEU A 71 13.03 12.66 -14.15
CA LEU A 71 14.01 13.40 -13.34
C LEU A 71 13.31 14.38 -12.39
N ARG A 72 12.34 15.15 -12.90
CA ARG A 72 11.55 16.10 -12.08
C ARG A 72 10.76 15.37 -11.01
N GLN A 73 10.13 14.25 -11.34
CA GLN A 73 9.40 13.43 -10.37
C GLN A 73 10.33 12.87 -9.29
N THR A 74 11.51 12.37 -9.68
CA THR A 74 12.51 11.83 -8.75
C THR A 74 13.02 12.90 -7.79
N LEU A 75 13.34 14.10 -8.30
CA LEU A 75 13.75 15.23 -7.47
C LEU A 75 12.65 15.69 -6.52
N THR A 76 11.40 15.75 -7.00
CA THR A 76 10.22 16.10 -6.20
C THR A 76 10.04 15.10 -5.05
N SER A 77 10.19 13.81 -5.33
CA SER A 77 10.12 12.74 -4.34
C SER A 77 11.29 12.75 -3.34
N ILE A 78 12.52 13.06 -3.78
CA ILE A 78 13.68 13.23 -2.89
C ILE A 78 13.45 14.38 -1.91
N LEU A 79 12.90 15.49 -2.40
CA LEU A 79 12.59 16.67 -1.59
C LEU A 79 11.32 16.50 -0.74
N GLY A 80 10.56 15.40 -0.92
CA GLY A 80 9.31 15.15 -0.24
C GLY A 80 8.22 16.16 -0.58
N LEU A 81 8.28 16.73 -1.78
CA LEU A 81 7.27 17.63 -2.31
C LEU A 81 6.11 16.81 -2.91
N PRO A 82 4.88 17.34 -2.93
CA PRO A 82 3.78 16.68 -3.62
C PRO A 82 4.11 16.58 -5.12
N VAL A 83 3.93 15.38 -5.69
CA VAL A 83 4.12 15.15 -7.12
C VAL A 83 3.10 16.00 -7.88
N GLN A 84 3.60 16.92 -8.71
CA GLN A 84 2.74 17.67 -9.61
C GLN A 84 2.36 16.74 -10.76
N THR A 85 1.06 16.49 -10.92
CA THR A 85 0.56 15.84 -12.14
C THR A 85 0.79 16.76 -13.33
N PRO A 86 1.16 16.24 -14.51
CA PRO A 86 1.29 17.05 -15.71
C PRO A 86 0.00 17.84 -15.95
N ILE A 87 0.14 19.13 -16.20
CA ILE A 87 -0.95 19.97 -16.69
C ILE A 87 -1.00 19.68 -18.19
N GLU A 88 -2.08 19.04 -18.66
CA GLU A 88 -2.35 18.83 -20.09
C GLU A 88 -2.47 20.15 -20.86
#